data_AF-A0A411Z5G9-F1
#
_entry.id   AF-A0A411Z5G9-F1
#
_cell.length_a   1.000
_cell.length_b   1.000
_cell.length_c   1.000
_cell.angle_alpha   90.00
_cell.angle_beta   90.00
_cell.angle_gamma   90.00
#
_symmetry.space_group_name_H-M   'P 1'
#
loop_
_entity.id
_entity.type
_entity.pdbx_description
1 polymer ?
#
loop_
_entity_poly.entity_id
_entity_poly.type
_entity_poly.pdbx_seq_one_letter_code
_entity_poly.pdbx_strand_id
1 'polypeptide(L)'
;MIEALRQAGFLAVEAEGDILHARLWAASVDFTATPEGDVWHLALHWPVRANDAQRAQWNAAHPNAAMDINNGETRLSMRVQAGDRQGLHHWASVAELAVAQLIRWRRAQRQPGEGY
;
A
#
# COMPACT_ATOMS: atom_id res chain seq x y z
N MET A 1 5.05 15.35 9.07
CA MET A 1 4.62 14.29 8.13
C MET A 1 3.97 14.84 6.86
N ILE A 2 2.94 15.69 6.93
CA ILE A 2 2.30 16.29 5.73
C ILE A 2 3.33 16.90 4.75
N GLU A 3 4.24 17.74 5.26
CA GLU A 3 5.28 18.34 4.42
C GLU A 3 6.24 17.30 3.84
N ALA A 4 6.60 16.27 4.62
CA ALA A 4 7.45 15.18 4.15
C ALA A 4 6.77 14.40 3.01
N LEU A 5 5.46 14.17 3.09
CA LEU A 5 4.69 13.52 2.02
C LEU A 5 4.69 14.38 0.74
N ARG A 6 4.44 15.69 0.87
CA ARG A 6 4.48 16.62 -0.27
C ARG A 6 5.88 16.71 -0.89
N GLN A 7 6.92 16.77 -0.07
CA GLN A 7 8.31 16.79 -0.52
C GLN A 7 8.75 15.47 -1.16
N ALA A 8 8.18 14.34 -0.74
CA ALA A 8 8.38 13.03 -1.38
C ALA A 8 7.65 12.92 -2.73
N GLY A 9 6.77 13.88 -3.07
CA GLY A 9 6.06 13.95 -4.35
C GLY A 9 4.66 13.36 -4.33
N PHE A 10 4.12 13.01 -3.16
CA PHE A 10 2.75 12.50 -3.06
C PHE A 10 1.72 13.59 -3.32
N LEU A 11 0.60 13.20 -3.93
CA LEU A 11 -0.49 14.08 -4.34
C LEU A 11 -1.65 14.02 -3.34
N ALA A 12 -2.57 14.99 -3.42
CA ALA A 12 -3.81 15.02 -2.63
C ALA A 12 -3.58 14.74 -1.14
N VAL A 13 -2.54 15.35 -0.55
CA VAL A 13 -2.20 15.14 0.86
C VAL A 13 -3.18 15.94 1.74
N GLU A 14 -4.07 15.22 2.40
CA GLU A 14 -5.15 15.73 3.25
C GLU A 14 -5.04 15.13 4.66
N ALA A 15 -5.53 15.86 5.67
CA ALA A 15 -5.55 15.40 7.05
C ALA A 15 -7.00 15.21 7.49
N GLU A 16 -7.31 14.02 7.99
CA GLU A 16 -8.60 13.67 8.60
C GLU A 16 -8.34 13.26 10.06
N GLY A 17 -8.46 14.24 10.96
CA GLY A 17 -8.02 14.07 12.35
C GLY A 17 -6.51 13.81 12.43
N ASP A 18 -6.12 12.72 13.08
CA ASP A 18 -4.73 12.28 13.19
C ASP A 18 -4.25 11.45 11.98
N ILE A 19 -5.17 11.03 11.09
CA ILE A 19 -4.83 10.22 9.92
C ILE A 19 -4.58 11.14 8.73
N LEU A 20 -3.49 10.89 8.01
CA LEU A 20 -3.22 11.58 6.75
C LEU A 20 -3.63 10.69 5.59
N HIS A 21 -4.29 11.28 4.60
CA HIS A 21 -4.61 10.65 3.33
C HIS A 21 -3.70 11.24 2.27
N ALA A 22 -3.16 10.41 1.38
CA ALA A 22 -2.33 10.85 0.28
C ALA A 22 -2.44 9.88 -0.89
N ARG A 23 -2.10 10.36 -2.09
CA ARG A 23 -2.13 9.55 -3.30
C ARG A 23 -0.73 9.32 -3.84
N LEU A 24 -0.46 8.08 -4.24
CA LEU A 24 0.85 7.68 -4.78
C LEU A 24 1.20 8.41 -6.09
N TRP A 25 0.27 8.45 -7.04
CA TRP A 25 0.34 9.20 -8.30
C TRP A 25 -1.08 9.49 -8.81
N ALA A 26 -1.22 10.36 -9.82
CA ALA A 26 -2.52 10.94 -10.21
C ALA A 26 -3.66 9.93 -10.44
N ALA A 27 -3.34 8.72 -10.92
CA ALA A 27 -4.29 7.64 -11.23
C ALA A 27 -4.21 6.44 -10.26
N SER A 28 -3.50 6.57 -9.13
CA SER A 28 -3.42 5.52 -8.11
C SER A 28 -4.53 5.64 -7.07
N VAL A 29 -4.64 4.64 -6.20
CA VAL A 29 -5.48 4.77 -5.01
C VAL A 29 -4.82 5.66 -3.97
N ASP A 30 -5.65 6.12 -3.06
CA ASP A 30 -5.25 6.81 -1.85
C ASP A 30 -4.76 5.80 -0.80
N PHE A 31 -3.69 6.16 -0.11
CA PHE A 31 -3.18 5.45 1.06
C PHE A 31 -3.34 6.34 2.29
N THR A 32 -3.41 5.70 3.45
CA THR A 32 -3.46 6.37 4.74
C THR A 32 -2.09 6.32 5.40
N ALA A 33 -1.76 7.34 6.18
CA ALA A 33 -0.64 7.38 7.09
C ALA A 33 -1.17 7.69 8.49
N THR A 34 -1.13 6.71 9.37
CA THR A 34 -1.62 6.81 10.75
C THR A 34 -0.42 6.90 11.70
N PRO A 35 -0.40 7.85 12.65
CA PRO A 35 0.66 7.95 13.63
C PRO A 35 0.60 6.79 14.64
N GLU A 36 1.74 6.17 14.92
CA GLU A 36 1.95 5.10 15.91
C GLU A 36 3.19 5.48 16.74
N GLY A 37 3.03 6.43 17.67
CA GLY A 37 4.15 7.03 18.42
C GLY A 37 5.07 7.85 17.50
N ASP A 38 6.36 7.52 17.48
CA ASP A 38 7.36 8.18 16.62
C ASP A 38 7.41 7.66 15.17
N VAL A 39 6.64 6.60 14.88
CA VAL A 39 6.53 6.02 13.54
C VAL A 39 5.17 6.29 12.93
N TRP A 40 5.13 6.30 11.61
CA TRP A 40 3.91 6.40 10.81
C TRP A 40 3.67 5.08 10.11
N HIS A 41 2.47 4.55 10.29
CA HIS A 41 1.99 3.36 9.61
C HIS A 41 1.30 3.77 8.31
N LEU A 42 1.93 3.46 7.19
CA LEU A 42 1.39 3.66 5.85
C LEU A 42 0.58 2.44 5.47
N ALA A 43 -0.67 2.63 5.07
CA ALA A 43 -1.57 1.55 4.66
C ALA A 43 -2.27 1.87 3.34
N LEU A 44 -2.24 0.92 2.42
CA LEU A 44 -2.91 1.00 1.14
C LEU A 44 -3.86 -0.18 1.00
N HIS A 45 -5.13 0.12 0.73
CA HIS A 45 -6.18 -0.86 0.60
C HIS A 45 -6.48 -1.10 -0.88
N TRP A 46 -6.62 -2.37 -1.25
CA TRP A 46 -7.02 -2.76 -2.60
C TRP A 46 -8.18 -3.74 -2.57
N PRO A 47 -9.24 -3.53 -3.38
CA PRO A 47 -10.45 -4.36 -3.41
C PRO A 47 -10.20 -5.67 -4.20
N VAL A 48 -9.20 -6.42 -3.76
CA VAL A 48 -8.79 -7.74 -4.23
C VAL A 48 -8.47 -8.55 -2.99
N ARG A 49 -8.95 -9.79 -2.93
CA ARG A 49 -8.58 -10.72 -1.86
C ARG A 49 -7.45 -11.62 -2.37
N ALA A 50 -6.21 -11.28 -2.02
CA ALA A 50 -5.08 -12.17 -2.23
C ALA A 50 -5.24 -13.42 -1.36
N ASN A 51 -4.87 -14.60 -1.86
CA ASN A 51 -4.89 -15.83 -1.07
C ASN A 51 -3.65 -15.92 -0.13
N ASP A 52 -3.65 -16.89 0.78
CA ASP A 52 -2.58 -17.06 1.77
C ASP A 52 -1.20 -17.27 1.13
N ALA A 53 -1.11 -18.08 0.07
CA ALA A 53 0.14 -18.34 -0.63
C ALA A 53 0.71 -17.08 -1.30
N GLN A 54 -0.15 -16.28 -1.93
CA GLN A 54 0.20 -15.00 -2.55
C GLN A 54 0.74 -14.00 -1.53
N ARG A 55 0.06 -13.86 -0.38
CA ARG A 55 0.51 -12.98 0.71
C ARG A 55 1.81 -13.48 1.34
N ALA A 56 1.94 -14.79 1.58
CA ALA A 56 3.16 -15.37 2.12
C ALA A 56 4.37 -15.15 1.19
N GLN A 57 4.19 -15.36 -0.11
CA GLN A 57 5.23 -15.10 -1.11
C GLN A 57 5.63 -13.63 -1.13
N TRP A 58 4.66 -12.71 -1.10
CA TRP A 58 4.93 -11.27 -1.04
C TRP A 58 5.69 -10.91 0.23
N ASN A 59 5.21 -11.34 1.39
CA ASN A 59 5.81 -11.00 2.70
C ASN A 59 7.22 -11.56 2.85
N ALA A 60 7.51 -12.72 2.25
CA ALA A 60 8.87 -13.28 2.19
C ALA A 60 9.81 -12.43 1.31
N ALA A 61 9.30 -11.87 0.20
CA ALA A 61 10.09 -11.02 -0.70
C ALA A 61 10.24 -9.58 -0.20
N HIS A 62 9.27 -9.08 0.57
CA HIS A 62 9.18 -7.70 1.03
C HIS A 62 8.88 -7.62 2.55
N PRO A 63 9.85 -7.99 3.41
CA PRO A 63 9.61 -8.03 4.86
C PRO A 63 9.28 -6.66 5.49
N ASN A 64 9.66 -5.58 4.82
CA ASN A 64 9.40 -4.21 5.28
C ASN A 64 8.05 -3.65 4.80
N ALA A 65 7.36 -4.34 3.88
CA ALA A 65 6.09 -3.91 3.30
C ALA A 65 5.12 -5.09 3.24
N ALA A 66 4.51 -5.41 4.38
CA ALA A 66 3.70 -6.61 4.53
C ALA A 66 2.30 -6.45 3.94
N MET A 67 1.80 -7.50 3.31
CA MET A 67 0.41 -7.66 2.90
C MET A 67 -0.37 -8.52 3.88
N ASP A 68 -1.54 -8.02 4.28
CA ASP A 68 -2.53 -8.73 5.09
C ASP A 68 -3.94 -8.58 4.49
N ILE A 69 -4.94 -9.19 5.14
CA ILE A 69 -6.34 -8.99 4.80
C ILE A 69 -6.99 -8.15 5.89
N ASN A 70 -7.47 -6.97 5.51
CA ASN A 70 -8.22 -6.07 6.37
C ASN A 70 -9.60 -5.83 5.77
N ASN A 71 -10.67 -6.06 6.55
CA ASN A 71 -12.06 -5.94 6.11
C ASN A 71 -12.39 -6.69 4.79
N GLY A 72 -11.74 -7.83 4.56
CA GLY A 72 -11.95 -8.65 3.35
C GLY A 72 -11.16 -8.18 2.12
N GLU A 73 -10.39 -7.10 2.25
CA GLU A 73 -9.55 -6.51 1.21
C GLU A 73 -8.07 -6.75 1.49
N THR A 74 -7.23 -6.75 0.45
CA THR A 74 -5.78 -6.82 0.65
C THR A 74 -5.29 -5.45 1.08
N ARG A 75 -4.57 -5.41 2.21
CA ARG A 75 -3.92 -4.22 2.72
C ARG A 75 -2.41 -4.39 2.64
N LEU A 76 -1.74 -3.46 1.97
CA LEU A 76 -0.29 -3.30 2.05
C LEU A 76 0.02 -2.33 3.19
N SER A 77 1.00 -2.69 4.02
CA SER A 77 1.40 -1.90 5.19
C SER A 77 2.91 -1.73 5.27
N MET A 78 3.37 -0.53 5.65
CA MET A 78 4.77 -0.24 5.91
C MET A 78 4.90 0.78 7.04
N ARG A 79 5.93 0.65 7.88
CA ARG A 79 6.26 1.64 8.91
C ARG A 79 7.40 2.53 8.44
N VAL A 80 7.26 3.84 8.62
CA VAL A 80 8.30 4.83 8.32
C VAL A 80 8.43 5.82 9.47
N GLN A 81 9.62 6.37 9.69
CA GLN A 81 9.76 7.45 10.68
C GLN A 81 9.23 8.77 10.13
N ALA A 82 8.82 9.66 11.02
CA ALA A 82 8.44 11.02 10.64
C ALA A 82 9.62 11.74 9.96
N GLY A 83 9.47 12.09 8.68
CA GLY A 83 10.53 12.77 7.92
C GLY A 83 11.54 11.84 7.23
N ASP A 84 11.39 10.52 7.34
CA ASP A 84 12.21 9.57 6.59
C ASP A 84 11.85 9.58 5.09
N ARG A 85 12.53 10.45 4.35
CA ARG A 85 12.32 10.61 2.91
C ARG A 85 12.67 9.36 2.12
N GLN A 86 13.69 8.61 2.55
CA GLN A 86 14.08 7.38 1.86
C GLN A 86 13.03 6.29 2.06
N GLY A 87 12.50 6.15 3.28
CA GLY A 87 11.37 5.28 3.57
C GLY A 87 10.12 5.64 2.76
N LEU A 88 9.83 6.93 2.60
CA LEU A 88 8.72 7.41 1.75
C LEU A 88 8.93 7.10 0.26
N HIS A 89 10.14 7.27 -0.27
CA HIS A 89 10.44 6.86 -1.65
C HIS A 89 10.35 5.33 -1.82
N HIS A 90 10.85 4.57 -0.83
CA HIS A 90 10.72 3.12 -0.84
C HIS A 90 9.25 2.67 -0.81
N TRP A 91 8.42 3.32 0.01
CA TRP A 91 6.97 3.12 0.04
C TRP A 91 6.35 3.33 -1.34
N ALA A 92 6.69 4.41 -2.04
CA ALA A 92 6.17 4.67 -3.37
C ALA A 92 6.50 3.52 -4.33
N SER A 93 7.78 3.11 -4.39
CA SER A 93 8.22 2.03 -5.29
C SER A 93 7.61 0.67 -4.94
N VAL A 94 7.52 0.32 -3.66
CA VAL A 94 6.96 -0.98 -3.25
C VAL A 94 5.44 -1.02 -3.43
N ALA A 95 4.76 0.12 -3.22
CA ALA A 95 3.33 0.23 -3.48
C ALA A 95 3.03 0.13 -4.98
N GLU A 96 3.85 0.71 -5.86
CA GLU A 96 3.74 0.50 -7.32
C GLU A 96 3.82 -0.98 -7.70
N LEU A 97 4.82 -1.70 -7.17
CA LEU A 97 4.99 -3.12 -7.39
C LEU A 97 3.79 -3.92 -6.87
N ALA A 98 3.29 -3.57 -5.68
CA ALA A 98 2.14 -4.21 -5.06
C ALA A 98 0.88 -4.04 -5.91
N VAL A 99 0.62 -2.82 -6.39
CA VAL A 99 -0.53 -2.51 -7.25
C VAL A 99 -0.45 -3.30 -8.55
N ALA A 100 0.72 -3.34 -9.20
CA ALA A 100 0.91 -4.13 -10.42
C ALA A 100 0.64 -5.62 -10.17
N GLN A 101 1.12 -6.16 -9.05
CA GLN A 101 0.91 -7.56 -8.67
C GLN A 101 -0.56 -7.86 -8.35
N LEU A 102 -1.25 -6.98 -7.62
CA LEU A 102 -2.67 -7.11 -7.28
C LEU A 102 -3.55 -7.04 -8.53
N ILE A 103 -3.22 -6.18 -9.50
CA ILE A 103 -3.91 -6.13 -10.80
C ILE A 103 -3.75 -7.46 -11.54
N ARG A 104 -2.54 -8.06 -11.54
CA ARG A 104 -2.31 -9.38 -12.15
C ARG A 104 -3.15 -10.47 -11.47
N TRP A 105 -3.17 -10.50 -10.14
CA TRP A 105 -4.01 -11.45 -9.39
C TRP A 105 -5.51 -11.26 -9.69
N ARG A 106 -6.00 -10.03 -9.70
CA ARG A 106 -7.39 -9.71 -10.05
C ARG A 106 -7.77 -10.18 -11.46
N ARG A 107 -6.86 -10.04 -12.43
CA ARG A 107 -7.07 -10.51 -13.80
C ARG A 107 -7.11 -12.03 -13.87
N ALA A 108 -6.21 -12.72 -13.18
CA ALA A 108 -6.20 -14.17 -13.11
C ALA A 108 -7.47 -14.73 -12.45
N GLN A 109 -7.98 -14.08 -11.39
CA GLN A 109 -9.23 -14.46 -10.73
C GLN A 109 -10.48 -14.26 -11.60
N ARG A 110 -10.41 -13.36 -12.59
CA ARG A 110 -11.53 -13.05 -13.50
C ARG A 110 -11.57 -13.92 -14.74
N GLN A 111 -10.53 -14.72 -15.01
CA GLN A 111 -10.59 -15.70 -16.09
C GLN A 111 -11.54 -16.82 -15.63
N PRO A 112 -12.75 -16.93 -16.23
CA PRO A 112 -13.61 -18.08 -16.00
C PRO A 112 -12.87 -19.30 -16.54
N GLY A 113 -13.03 -20.45 -15.89
CA GLY A 113 -12.39 -21.70 -16.29
C GLY A 113 -12.45 -21.92 -17.81
N GLU A 114 -11.29 -22.12 -18.42
CA GLU A 114 -11.21 -22.92 -19.63
C GLU A 114 -11.92 -24.24 -19.32
N GLY A 115 -12.92 -24.53 -20.16
CA GLY A 115 -13.85 -25.62 -19.95
C GLY A 115 -13.17 -26.97 -19.71
N TYR A 116 -13.79 -27.76 -18.86
CA TYR A 116 -13.73 -29.21 -18.95
C TYR A 116 -15.10 -29.78 -18.60
#